data_AF-A0A0F9FGZ0-F1
#
_entry.id   AF-A0A0F9FGZ0-F1
#
_cell.length_a   1.000
_cell.length_b   1.000
_cell.length_c   1.000
_cell.angle_alpha   90.00
_cell.angle_beta   90.00
_cell.angle_gamma   90.00
#
_symmetry.space_group_name_H-M   'P 1'
#
loop_
_entity.id
_entity.type
_entity.pdbx_description
1 polymer ?
#
loop_
_entity_poly.entity_id
_entity_poly.type
_entity_poly.pdbx_seq_one_letter_code
_entity_poly.pdbx_strand_id
1 'polypeptide(L)' 'MKFSIERAALLKAVSQAQSVVERRNTIPILANVLIEAEGSDVSFRATDLDIEVVDKVAAQVERAGATTVSATLLHEIVRK' A
#
# COMPACT_ATOMS: atom_id res chain seq x y z
N MET A 1 6.23 11.39 6.29
CA MET A 1 5.47 11.01 5.10
C MET A 1 4.35 12.02 4.83
N LYS A 2 4.35 12.65 3.65
CA LYS A 2 3.27 13.46 3.08
C LYS A 2 3.39 13.41 1.55
N PHE A 3 2.36 12.98 0.85
CA PHE A 3 2.35 12.89 -0.61
C PHE A 3 0.93 13.08 -1.18
N SER A 4 0.85 13.40 -2.46
CA SER A 4 -0.39 13.47 -3.25
C SER A 4 -0.29 12.54 -4.46
N ILE A 5 -1.33 11.76 -4.73
CA ILE A 5 -1.37 10.74 -5.79
C ILE A 5 -2.76 10.72 -6.44
N GLU A 6 -2.83 10.37 -7.72
CA GLU A 6 -4.09 10.16 -8.42
C GLU A 6 -4.89 9.01 -7.80
N ARG A 7 -6.19 9.23 -7.56
CA ARG A 7 -7.07 8.25 -6.90
C ARG A 7 -7.09 6.91 -7.65
N ALA A 8 -7.15 6.93 -8.98
CA ALA A 8 -7.16 5.73 -9.80
C ALA A 8 -5.86 4.92 -9.66
N ALA A 9 -4.73 5.61 -9.56
CA ALA A 9 -3.41 4.98 -9.40
C ALA A 9 -3.27 4.38 -7.99
N LEU A 10 -3.71 5.11 -6.96
CA LEU A 10 -3.77 4.61 -5.59
C LEU A 10 -4.68 3.39 -5.45
N LEU A 11 -5.88 3.44 -6.04
CA LEU A 11 -6.83 2.32 -5.99
C LEU A 11 -6.24 1.06 -6.62
N LYS A 12 -5.57 1.20 -7.77
CA LYS A 12 -4.91 0.08 -8.44
C LYS A 12 -3.84 -0.54 -7.56
N ALA A 13 -2.90 0.26 -7.04
CA ALA A 13 -1.79 -0.22 -6.22
C ALA A 13 -2.27 -0.90 -4.92
N VAL A 14 -3.22 -0.29 -4.22
CA VAL A 14 -3.77 -0.85 -2.98
C VAL A 14 -4.59 -2.12 -3.26
N SER A 15 -5.29 -2.22 -4.40
CA SER A 15 -6.01 -3.46 -4.78
C SER A 15 -5.05 -4.62 -5.03
N GLN A 16 -3.91 -4.36 -5.67
CA GLN A 16 -2.86 -5.37 -5.88
C GLN A 16 -2.26 -5.82 -4.54
N ALA A 17 -1.90 -4.88 -3.66
CA ALA A 17 -1.40 -5.20 -2.33
C ALA A 17 -2.43 -5.98 -1.48
N GLN A 18 -3.72 -5.61 -1.54
CA GLN A 18 -4.79 -6.30 -0.81
C GLN A 18 -5.00 -7.74 -1.29
N SER A 19 -4.67 -8.06 -2.56
CA SER A 19 -4.90 -9.39 -3.14
C SER A 19 -4.02 -10.49 -2.54
N VAL A 20 -2.83 -10.14 -2.02
CA VAL A 20 -1.91 -11.07 -1.36
C VAL A 20 -2.07 -11.12 0.16
N VAL A 21 -2.90 -10.26 0.74
CA VAL A 21 -3.16 -10.29 2.18
C VAL A 21 -4.15 -11.40 2.51
N GLU A 22 -3.69 -12.41 3.25
CA GLU A 22 -4.54 -13.48 3.73
C GLU A 22 -5.59 -13.00 4.75
N ARG A 23 -6.85 -13.42 4.56
CA ARG A 23 -7.96 -13.04 5.44
C ARG A 23 -7.91 -13.69 6.83
N ARG A 24 -7.22 -14.82 6.97
CA ARG A 24 -7.17 -15.64 8.21
C ARG A 24 -5.78 -15.68 8.85
N ASN A 25 -4.95 -14.70 8.51
CA ASN A 25 -3.62 -14.54 9.09
C ASN A 25 -3.71 -14.18 10.60
N THR A 26 -2.86 -14.79 11.43
CA THR A 26 -2.77 -14.58 12.89
C THR A 26 -1.71 -13.56 13.33
N ILE A 27 -0.88 -13.10 12.41
CA ILE A 27 0.20 -12.12 12.57
C ILE A 27 -0.29 -10.74 12.06
N PRO A 28 -0.64 -9.80 12.95
CA PRO A 28 -1.31 -8.55 12.56
C PRO A 28 -0.58 -7.71 11.51
N ILE A 29 0.76 -7.70 11.51
CA ILE A 29 1.53 -6.88 10.55
C ILE A 29 1.38 -7.36 9.10
N LEU A 30 1.12 -8.66 8.87
CA LEU A 30 0.90 -9.21 7.53
C LEU A 30 -0.50 -8.86 6.97
N ALA A 31 -1.38 -8.26 7.79
CA ALA A 31 -2.65 -7.70 7.32
C ALA A 31 -2.51 -6.27 6.75
N ASN A 32 -1.29 -5.72 6.80
CA ASN A 32 -1.00 -4.37 6.36
C ASN A 32 -0.37 -4.31 4.98
N VAL A 33 -0.51 -3.15 4.34
CA VAL A 33 0.32 -2.70 3.23
C VAL A 33 1.37 -1.74 3.75
N LEU A 34 2.62 -1.94 3.38
CA LEU A 34 3.71 -0.99 3.54
C LEU A 34 3.60 0.08 2.45
N ILE A 35 3.64 1.34 2.87
CA ILE A 35 3.63 2.52 2.01
C ILE A 35 4.96 3.24 2.23
N GLU A 36 5.75 3.42 1.18
CA GLU A 36 7.02 4.16 1.24
C GLU A 36 6.98 5.28 0.21
N ALA A 37 7.12 6.53 0.67
CA ALA A 37 7.18 7.70 -0.19
C ALA A 37 8.63 8.20 -0.27
N GLU A 38 9.20 8.21 -1.47
CA GLU A 38 10.59 8.63 -1.71
C GLU A 38 10.76 9.24 -3.11
N GLY A 39 11.47 10.36 -3.19
CA GLY A 39 11.72 11.04 -4.46
C GLY A 39 10.42 11.48 -5.15
N SER A 40 10.14 10.94 -6.33
CA SER A 40 8.94 11.23 -7.12
C SER A 40 7.92 10.09 -7.13
N ASP A 41 8.07 9.11 -6.24
CA ASP A 41 7.30 7.87 -6.27
C ASP A 41 6.82 7.45 -4.88
N VAL A 42 5.75 6.67 -4.86
CA VAL A 42 5.28 5.94 -3.68
C VAL A 42 5.19 4.47 -4.03
N SER A 43 5.79 3.60 -3.20
CA SER A 43 5.65 2.15 -3.32
C SER A 43 4.64 1.60 -2.31
N PHE A 44 3.89 0.59 -2.76
CA PHE A 44 2.93 -0.18 -1.98
C PHE A 44 3.38 -1.63 -1.99
N ARG A 45 3.61 -2.19 -0.81
CA ARG A 45 4.11 -3.56 -0.65
C ARG A 45 3.28 -4.37 0.33
N ALA A 46 2.97 -5.61 -0.02
CA ALA A 46 2.32 -6.57 0.87
C ALA A 46 2.86 -7.98 0.62
N THR A 47 2.76 -8.85 1.62
CA THR A 47 3.28 -10.22 1.56
C THR A 47 2.54 -11.15 2.52
N ASP A 48 2.46 -12.42 2.16
CA ASP A 48 2.01 -13.55 3.00
C ASP A 48 3.18 -14.44 3.45
N LEU A 49 4.43 -13.99 3.25
CA LEU A 49 5.72 -14.69 3.44
C LEU A 49 6.12 -15.66 2.32
N ASP A 50 5.20 -16.07 1.46
CA ASP A 50 5.50 -16.91 0.29
C ASP A 50 5.60 -16.06 -0.98
N ILE A 51 4.77 -15.05 -1.09
CA ILE A 51 4.66 -14.12 -2.21
C ILE A 51 4.76 -12.69 -1.70
N GLU A 52 5.47 -11.84 -2.44
CA GLU A 52 5.51 -10.40 -2.22
C GLU A 52 5.01 -9.69 -3.47
N VAL A 53 4.14 -8.70 -3.29
CA VAL A 53 3.75 -7.77 -4.34
C VAL A 53 4.29 -6.40 -3.99
N VAL A 54 4.96 -5.77 -4.96
CA VAL A 54 5.44 -4.40 -4.90
C VAL A 54 4.91 -3.66 -6.11
N ASP A 55 4.14 -2.59 -5.89
CA ASP A 55 3.73 -1.66 -6.93
C ASP A 55 4.33 -0.28 -6.65
N LYS A 56 4.89 0.36 -7.68
CA LYS A 56 5.57 1.66 -7.56
C LYS A 56 4.88 2.65 -8.49
N VAL A 57 4.39 3.74 -7.91
CA VAL A 57 3.53 4.69 -8.61
C VAL A 57 4.08 6.10 -8.46
N ALA A 58 4.09 6.84 -9.57
CA ALA A 58 4.45 8.24 -9.57
C ALA A 58 3.48 9.05 -8.68
N ALA A 59 4.04 9.88 -7.81
CA ALA A 59 3.29 10.71 -6.87
C ALA A 59 4.08 11.96 -6.51
N GLN A 60 3.38 13.01 -6.10
CA GLN A 60 4.02 14.22 -5.59
C GLN A 60 4.37 14.03 -4.11
N VAL A 61 5.63 13.73 -3.81
CA VAL A 61 6.10 13.54 -2.43
C VAL A 61 6.61 14.87 -1.87
N GLU A 62 5.93 15.39 -0.84
CA GLU A 62 6.38 16.60 -0.13
C GLU A 62 7.30 16.28 1.05
N ARG A 63 7.09 15.12 1.69
CA ARG A 63 7.92 14.65 2.80
C ARG A 63 8.05 13.15 2.71
N ALA A 64 9.29 12.67 2.50
CA ALA A 64 9.59 11.25 2.49
C ALA A 64 9.19 10.55 3.80
N GLY A 65 9.13 9.22 3.74
CA GLY A 65 8.95 8.35 4.89
C GLY A 65 8.07 7.16 4.57
N ALA A 66 7.98 6.25 5.55
CA ALA A 66 7.26 5.00 5.40
C ALA A 66 6.28 4.79 6.55
N THR A 67 5.22 4.04 6.28
CA THR A 67 4.30 3.53 7.31
C THR A 67 3.63 2.26 6.83
N THR A 68 3.00 1.53 7.73
CA THR A 68 2.12 0.40 7.39
C THR A 68 0.71 0.71 7.84
N VAL A 69 -0.29 0.35 7.03
CA VAL A 69 -1.71 0.48 7.38
C VAL A 69 -2.47 -0.75 6.93
N SER A 70 -3.65 -1.01 7.52
CA SER A 70 -4.49 -2.14 7.11
C SER A 70 -4.81 -2.05 5.61
N ALA A 71 -4.45 -3.10 4.87
CA ALA A 71 -4.67 -3.15 3.42
C ALA A 71 -6.17 -3.14 3.08
N THR A 72 -6.97 -3.90 3.84
CA THR A 72 -8.43 -3.98 3.67
C THR A 72 -9.10 -2.62 3.93
N LEU A 73 -8.79 -1.99 5.07
CA LEU A 73 -9.41 -0.71 5.42
C LEU A 73 -9.02 0.40 4.43
N LEU A 74 -7.75 0.47 4.04
CA LEU A 74 -7.28 1.45 3.06
C LEU A 74 -7.97 1.24 1.70
N HIS A 75 -8.05 -0.01 1.23
CA HIS A 75 -8.75 -0.33 -0.02
C HIS A 75 -10.21 0.13 0.00
N GLU A 76 -10.93 -0.13 1.09
CA GLU A 76 -12.32 0.31 1.23
C GLU A 76 -12.50 1.82 1.24
N ILE A 77 -11.58 2.55 1.89
CA ILE A 77 -11.58 4.02 1.93
C ILE A 77 -11.34 4.58 0.53
N VAL A 78 -10.33 4.05 -0.19
CA VAL A 78 -9.96 4.56 -1.53
C VAL A 78 -11.01 4.20 -2.60
N ARG A 79 -11.72 3.07 -2.43
CA ARG A 79 -12.77 2.64 -3.36
C ARG A 79 -14.02 3.51 -3.30
N LYS A 80 -14.34 4.08 -2.14
CA LYS A 80 -15.47 5.01 -1.95
C LYS A 80 -15.19 6.36 -2.61
#